data_AF-A0A226D8T1-F1
#
_entry.id   AF-A0A226D8T1-F1
#
_cell.length_a   1.000
_cell.length_b   1.000
_cell.length_c   1.000
_cell.angle_alpha   90.00
_cell.angle_beta   90.00
_cell.angle_gamma   90.00
#
_symmetry.space_group_name_H-M   'P 1'
#
loop_
_entity.id
_entity.type
_entity.pdbx_description
1 polymer ?
#
loop_
_entity_poly.entity_id
_entity_poly.type
_entity_poly.pdbx_seq_one_letter_code
_entity_poly.pdbx_strand_id
1 'polypeptide(L)'
;MGTQEHLFTLLTLIQSRLRLPKGRLYVTFVDLKSAYDSPGHADLWDVLSNAGMGSKIINVLISLYSRANGQVKLPSGLSDKFKIRKGVLQGEPQSGLNFNIFINDLVKELDEKVPPPIQVGDAKLHLLLFVDDIALLGDTPSQIQQKINIAARFFHRRSLQVNYLGVTFSANGTFTTHTLESRVKIATAATKVWDICRKSGVPPIDTHLKLFNSLVKSTLLYASPIWGWGHEETAEKAQSSFVRKLLRLPPTTPAYFCRLESGVTKIQLQIFKATLDFWIKTIKNSTSLTFSCLKEQFKWYEYRDTNSTIYSSKYCWAAKIVEIIIKLSDLSYQSLLSHDELSPLRNVMIAKYADILHQQDLDRCRLSNFIPLYQYLRPDENRPSYLNQNLSLPIVQLYAQLRLNRFSVKLGPHYIKLETRCPLCTSHAPNNVQHV
;
A
#
# COMPACT_ATOMS: atom_id res chain seq x y z
N MET A 1 -4.76 22.66 -24.93
CA MET A 1 -4.58 21.55 -25.91
C MET A 1 -5.44 20.39 -25.45
N GLY A 2 -6.24 19.81 -26.33
CA GLY A 2 -6.92 18.55 -26.05
C GLY A 2 -5.99 17.34 -26.15
N THR A 3 -6.52 16.15 -25.87
CA THR A 3 -5.76 14.88 -25.90
C THR A 3 -5.18 14.59 -27.28
N GLN A 4 -5.94 14.86 -28.34
CA GLN A 4 -5.50 14.60 -29.72
C GLN A 4 -4.32 15.49 -30.11
N GLU A 5 -4.33 16.76 -29.69
CA GLU A 5 -3.25 17.71 -29.95
C GLU A 5 -1.98 17.36 -29.18
N HIS A 6 -2.10 16.88 -27.94
CA HIS A 6 -0.96 16.37 -27.18
C HIS A 6 -0.33 15.14 -27.83
N LEU A 7 -1.17 14.18 -28.25
CA LEU A 7 -0.70 12.98 -28.94
C LEU A 7 -0.04 13.33 -30.27
N PHE A 8 -0.65 14.21 -31.05
CA PHE A 8 -0.10 14.70 -32.31
C PHE A 8 1.26 15.39 -32.08
N THR A 9 1.36 16.29 -31.09
CA THR A 9 2.60 16.99 -30.76
C THR A 9 3.73 16.02 -30.38
N LEU A 10 3.45 15.05 -29.52
CA LEU A 10 4.43 14.03 -29.13
C LEU A 10 4.83 13.14 -30.32
N LEU A 11 3.89 12.74 -31.15
CA LEU A 11 4.16 11.96 -32.36
C LEU A 11 5.03 12.74 -33.34
N THR A 12 4.72 14.02 -33.57
CA THR A 12 5.53 14.92 -34.42
C THR A 12 6.94 15.09 -33.86
N LEU A 13 7.10 15.26 -32.54
CA LEU A 13 8.40 15.30 -31.87
C LEU A 13 9.22 14.04 -32.16
N ILE A 14 8.62 12.86 -31.96
CA ILE A 14 9.26 11.55 -32.22
C ILE A 14 9.68 11.46 -33.69
N GLN A 15 8.75 11.70 -34.62
CA GLN A 15 9.01 11.62 -36.06
C GLN A 15 10.09 12.62 -36.50
N SER A 16 10.11 13.82 -35.92
CA SER A 16 11.11 14.86 -36.24
C SER A 16 12.53 14.45 -35.93
N ARG A 17 12.73 13.57 -34.93
CA ARG A 17 14.04 13.04 -34.53
C ARG A 17 14.37 11.76 -35.25
N LEU A 18 13.42 10.83 -35.39
CA LEU A 18 13.64 9.55 -36.05
C LEU A 18 13.97 9.69 -37.55
N ARG A 19 13.54 10.78 -38.21
CA ARG A 19 13.91 11.06 -39.61
C ARG A 19 15.37 11.49 -39.80
N LEU A 20 16.08 11.86 -38.73
CA LEU A 20 17.47 12.31 -38.79
C LEU A 20 18.43 11.13 -38.58
N PRO A 21 19.57 11.06 -39.29
CA PRO A 21 20.57 10.02 -39.06
C PRO A 21 21.05 10.03 -37.60
N LYS A 22 20.90 8.89 -36.91
CA LYS A 22 21.20 8.73 -35.46
C LYS A 22 20.41 9.66 -34.54
N GLY A 23 19.33 10.29 -35.01
CA GLY A 23 18.47 11.13 -34.19
C GLY A 23 17.79 10.33 -33.08
N ARG A 24 17.79 10.87 -31.86
CA ARG A 24 17.17 10.26 -30.69
C ARG A 24 16.33 11.29 -29.98
N LEU A 25 15.17 10.86 -29.50
CA LEU A 25 14.35 11.61 -28.56
C LEU A 25 14.23 10.77 -27.29
N TYR A 26 14.57 11.37 -26.17
CA TYR A 26 14.38 10.80 -24.85
C TYR A 26 13.16 11.49 -24.22
N VAL A 27 12.21 10.67 -23.76
CA VAL A 27 10.98 11.14 -23.12
C VAL A 27 10.87 10.48 -21.76
N THR A 28 10.63 11.26 -20.71
CA THR A 28 10.36 10.74 -19.36
C THR A 28 8.96 11.17 -18.93
N PHE A 29 8.08 10.19 -18.76
CA PHE A 29 6.75 10.41 -18.21
C PHE A 29 6.81 10.45 -16.69
N VAL A 30 6.23 11.50 -16.12
CA VAL A 30 6.09 11.71 -14.68
C VAL A 30 4.60 11.80 -14.40
N ASP A 31 4.13 10.84 -13.61
CA ASP A 31 2.75 10.77 -13.11
C ASP A 31 2.71 11.45 -11.73
N LEU A 32 1.98 12.57 -11.62
CA LEU A 32 1.79 13.27 -10.36
C LEU A 32 0.61 12.68 -9.60
N LYS A 33 0.89 12.24 -8.37
CA LYS A 33 -0.13 11.73 -7.48
C LYS A 33 -1.12 12.83 -7.10
N SER A 34 -2.40 12.58 -7.38
CA SER A 34 -3.50 13.47 -6.95
C SER A 34 -3.16 14.93 -7.28
N ALA A 35 -2.73 15.17 -8.52
CA ALA A 35 -2.11 16.43 -8.92
C ALA A 35 -2.99 17.63 -8.59
N TYR A 36 -4.31 17.50 -8.78
CA TYR A 36 -5.25 18.57 -8.46
C TYR A 36 -5.49 18.74 -6.96
N ASP A 37 -5.37 17.69 -6.14
CA ASP A 37 -5.63 17.76 -4.69
C ASP A 37 -4.40 18.18 -3.87
N SER A 38 -3.26 18.34 -4.52
CA SER A 38 -1.96 18.49 -3.85
C SER A 38 -1.52 19.94 -3.57
N PRO A 39 -1.69 20.92 -4.49
CA PRO A 39 -1.19 22.29 -4.30
C PRO A 39 -1.65 22.94 -3.00
N GLY A 40 -0.73 23.53 -2.24
CA GLY A 40 -1.08 24.40 -1.12
C GLY A 40 -1.79 25.65 -1.61
N HIS A 41 -2.87 26.08 -0.94
CA HIS A 41 -3.59 27.29 -1.37
C HIS A 41 -2.70 28.53 -1.32
N ALA A 42 -1.87 28.69 -0.28
CA ALA A 42 -0.91 29.79 -0.19
C ALA A 42 0.06 29.81 -1.38
N ASP A 43 0.69 28.67 -1.67
CA ASP A 43 1.60 28.52 -2.82
C ASP A 43 0.91 28.82 -4.15
N LEU A 44 -0.37 28.44 -4.28
CA LEU A 44 -1.16 28.71 -5.47
C LEU A 44 -1.40 30.22 -5.66
N TRP A 45 -1.76 30.95 -4.59
CA TRP A 45 -1.98 32.39 -4.66
C TRP A 45 -0.71 33.15 -5.04
N ASP A 46 0.42 32.75 -4.46
CA ASP A 46 1.72 33.35 -4.77
C ASP A 46 2.08 33.13 -6.25
N VAL A 47 1.85 31.92 -6.77
CA VAL A 47 2.14 31.61 -8.18
C VAL A 47 1.22 32.37 -9.14
N LEU A 48 -0.08 32.45 -8.84
CA LEU A 48 -1.02 33.21 -9.66
C LEU A 48 -0.68 34.71 -9.66
N SER A 49 -0.30 35.25 -8.49
CA SER A 49 0.17 36.63 -8.36
C SER A 49 1.44 36.88 -9.18
N ASN A 50 2.43 35.99 -9.07
CA ASN A 50 3.69 36.08 -9.82
C ASN A 50 3.51 35.88 -11.33
N ALA A 51 2.43 35.20 -11.75
CA ALA A 51 2.05 35.08 -13.15
C ALA A 51 1.33 36.34 -13.70
N GLY A 52 1.14 37.38 -12.88
CA GLY A 52 0.51 38.64 -13.29
C GLY A 52 -1.02 38.64 -13.15
N MET A 53 -1.62 37.67 -12.46
CA MET A 53 -3.05 37.68 -12.20
C MET A 53 -3.41 38.84 -11.25
N GLY A 54 -4.37 39.66 -11.65
CA GLY A 54 -4.77 40.83 -10.86
C GLY A 54 -5.27 40.45 -9.46
N SER A 55 -4.88 41.24 -8.45
CA SER A 55 -5.22 41.00 -7.04
C SER A 55 -6.73 40.85 -6.79
N LYS A 56 -7.57 41.55 -7.56
CA LYS A 56 -9.04 41.40 -7.51
C LYS A 56 -9.49 39.97 -7.84
N ILE A 57 -8.92 39.36 -8.88
CA ILE A 57 -9.25 37.99 -9.30
C ILE A 57 -8.73 37.00 -8.24
N ILE A 58 -7.51 37.19 -7.75
CA ILE A 58 -6.93 36.36 -6.69
C ILE A 58 -7.80 36.42 -5.42
N ASN A 59 -8.28 37.60 -5.02
CA ASN A 59 -9.16 37.75 -3.87
C ASN A 59 -10.51 37.02 -4.07
N VAL A 60 -11.05 37.00 -5.30
CA VAL A 60 -12.23 36.21 -5.63
C VAL A 60 -11.93 34.71 -5.48
N LEU A 61 -10.80 34.23 -5.99
CA LEU A 61 -10.38 32.83 -5.85
C LEU A 61 -10.17 32.45 -4.38
N ILE A 62 -9.49 33.28 -3.60
CA ILE A 62 -9.31 33.10 -2.14
C ILE A 62 -10.68 33.00 -1.46
N SER A 63 -11.60 33.91 -1.78
CA SER A 63 -12.96 33.90 -1.21
C SER A 63 -13.71 32.61 -1.58
N LEU A 64 -13.65 32.21 -2.85
CA LEU A 64 -14.26 30.97 -3.35
C LEU A 64 -13.70 29.74 -2.63
N TYR A 65 -12.38 29.60 -2.58
CA TYR A 65 -11.70 28.46 -1.99
C TYR A 65 -11.89 28.41 -0.47
N SER A 66 -11.89 29.56 0.23
CA SER A 66 -12.10 29.63 1.68
C SER A 66 -13.49 29.14 2.13
N ARG A 67 -14.48 29.22 1.23
CA ARG A 67 -15.87 28.77 1.44
C ARG A 67 -16.12 27.38 0.86
N ALA A 68 -15.16 26.79 0.16
CA ALA A 68 -15.31 25.51 -0.49
C ALA A 68 -15.37 24.37 0.55
N ASN A 69 -16.44 23.57 0.44
CA ASN A 69 -16.64 22.39 1.27
C ASN A 69 -16.88 21.19 0.36
N GLY A 70 -16.29 20.05 0.72
CA GLY A 70 -16.56 18.76 0.10
C GLY A 70 -17.65 18.00 0.84
N GLN A 71 -18.41 17.20 0.09
CA GLN A 71 -19.31 16.17 0.62
C GLN A 71 -19.16 14.92 -0.23
N VAL A 72 -19.21 13.75 0.40
CA VAL A 72 -19.18 12.45 -0.30
C VAL A 72 -20.62 11.98 -0.46
N LYS A 73 -21.04 11.69 -1.70
CA LYS A 73 -22.33 11.07 -1.96
C LYS A 73 -22.27 9.59 -1.62
N LEU A 74 -23.03 9.18 -0.62
CA LEU A 74 -23.19 7.81 -0.16
C LEU A 74 -24.57 7.28 -0.58
N PRO A 75 -24.79 5.95 -0.61
CA PRO A 75 -26.14 5.39 -0.82
C PRO A 75 -27.18 5.86 0.21
N SER A 76 -26.73 6.23 1.41
CA SER A 76 -27.56 6.74 2.50
C SER A 76 -27.82 8.25 2.47
N GLY A 77 -27.29 8.98 1.47
CA GLY A 77 -27.36 10.44 1.39
C GLY A 77 -25.99 11.10 1.29
N LEU A 78 -25.92 12.41 1.54
CA LEU A 78 -24.65 13.15 1.57
C LEU A 78 -23.96 13.01 2.92
N SER A 79 -22.62 12.93 2.93
CA SER A 79 -21.83 13.02 4.16
C SER A 79 -21.93 14.42 4.78
N ASP A 80 -21.45 14.55 6.02
CA ASP A 80 -21.15 15.85 6.60
C ASP A 80 -20.20 16.65 5.70
N LYS A 81 -20.35 17.97 5.74
CA LYS A 81 -19.48 18.91 5.03
C LYS A 81 -18.10 18.91 5.68
N PHE A 82 -17.06 18.80 4.86
CA PHE A 82 -15.68 18.99 5.31
C PHE A 82 -15.02 20.11 4.51
N LYS A 83 -14.14 20.89 5.15
CA LYS A 83 -13.41 21.97 4.47
C LYS A 83 -12.35 21.42 3.53
N ILE A 84 -12.27 21.99 2.33
CA ILE A 84 -11.17 21.75 1.40
C ILE A 84 -9.98 22.62 1.82
N ARG A 85 -8.87 21.99 2.22
CA ARG A 85 -7.70 22.69 2.79
C ARG A 85 -6.53 22.85 1.82
N LYS A 86 -6.53 22.10 0.72
CA LYS A 86 -5.49 22.10 -0.31
C LYS A 86 -6.10 21.61 -1.63
N GLY A 87 -5.38 21.83 -2.71
CA GLY A 87 -5.76 21.46 -4.06
C GLY A 87 -6.59 22.53 -4.78
N VAL A 88 -6.59 22.43 -6.10
CA VAL A 88 -7.54 23.13 -6.99
C VAL A 88 -8.90 22.43 -6.92
N LEU A 89 -9.99 23.17 -7.15
CA LEU A 89 -11.34 22.63 -7.04
C LEU A 89 -11.68 21.77 -8.26
N GLN A 90 -11.71 20.45 -8.10
CA GLN A 90 -12.07 19.54 -9.19
C GLN A 90 -13.48 19.84 -9.72
N GLY A 91 -13.62 19.94 -11.04
CA GLY A 91 -14.88 20.29 -11.71
C GLY A 91 -15.12 21.80 -11.85
N GLU A 92 -14.24 22.65 -11.30
CA GLU A 92 -14.25 24.09 -11.56
C GLU A 92 -13.49 24.39 -12.88
N PRO A 93 -14.07 25.21 -13.79
CA PRO A 93 -13.47 25.44 -15.12
C PRO A 93 -12.05 26.03 -15.12
N GLN A 94 -11.69 26.87 -14.16
CA GLN A 94 -10.37 27.50 -14.07
C GLN A 94 -9.31 26.62 -13.38
N SER A 95 -9.69 25.57 -12.65
CA SER A 95 -8.76 24.71 -11.92
C SER A 95 -7.66 24.11 -12.80
N GLY A 96 -7.98 23.71 -14.02
CA GLY A 96 -6.96 23.20 -14.97
C GLY A 96 -5.95 24.28 -15.38
N LEU A 97 -6.41 25.51 -15.60
CA LEU A 97 -5.54 26.64 -15.90
C LEU A 97 -4.67 27.01 -14.69
N ASN A 98 -5.27 27.10 -13.51
CA ASN A 98 -4.57 27.40 -12.27
C ASN A 98 -3.49 26.35 -11.98
N PHE A 99 -3.76 25.07 -12.23
CA PHE A 99 -2.78 24.00 -12.12
C PHE A 99 -1.65 24.12 -13.17
N ASN A 100 -1.98 24.44 -14.42
CA ASN A 100 -0.95 24.66 -15.44
C ASN A 100 -0.03 25.85 -15.09
N ILE A 101 -0.59 26.95 -14.58
CA ILE A 101 0.19 28.10 -14.10
C ILE A 101 1.06 27.68 -12.90
N PHE A 102 0.53 26.86 -12.00
CA PHE A 102 1.28 26.31 -10.86
C PHE A 102 2.52 25.52 -11.29
N ILE A 103 2.42 24.72 -12.36
CA ILE A 103 3.55 23.96 -12.90
C ILE A 103 4.47 24.82 -13.79
N ASN A 104 4.02 25.98 -14.27
CA ASN A 104 4.79 26.82 -15.20
C ASN A 104 6.15 27.29 -14.64
N ASP A 105 6.28 27.41 -13.32
CA ASP A 105 7.58 27.72 -12.69
C ASP A 105 8.62 26.61 -12.91
N LEU A 106 8.20 25.36 -13.09
CA LEU A 106 9.11 24.28 -13.51
C LEU A 106 9.67 24.56 -14.91
N VAL A 107 8.85 25.06 -15.84
CA VAL A 107 9.29 25.39 -17.20
C VAL A 107 10.35 26.47 -17.16
N LYS A 108 10.11 27.55 -16.40
CA LYS A 108 11.10 28.63 -16.19
C LYS A 108 12.42 28.13 -15.62
N GLU A 109 12.37 27.29 -14.59
CA GLU A 109 13.59 26.71 -14.02
C GLU A 109 14.35 25.81 -15.00
N LEU A 110 13.64 25.14 -15.92
CA LEU A 110 14.26 24.32 -16.96
C LEU A 110 14.87 25.16 -18.08
N ASP A 111 14.23 26.26 -18.47
CA ASP A 111 14.76 27.22 -19.45
C ASP A 111 16.07 27.84 -18.95
N GLU A 112 16.13 28.23 -17.67
CA GLU A 112 17.32 28.84 -17.06
C GLU A 112 18.48 27.85 -16.89
N LYS A 113 18.20 26.60 -16.50
CA LYS A 113 19.23 25.67 -16.01
C LYS A 113 19.63 24.58 -17.00
N VAL A 114 18.82 24.32 -18.04
CA VAL A 114 19.08 23.21 -18.99
C VAL A 114 18.84 23.61 -20.46
N PRO A 115 19.43 24.72 -20.97
CA PRO A 115 19.36 25.01 -22.39
C PRO A 115 20.19 24.00 -23.23
N PRO A 116 19.81 23.70 -24.49
CA PRO A 116 18.64 24.20 -25.21
C PRO A 116 17.39 23.30 -25.07
N PRO A 117 16.16 23.86 -25.12
CA PRO A 117 14.92 23.10 -25.28
C PRO A 117 14.89 22.25 -26.56
N ILE A 118 13.96 21.28 -26.62
CA ILE A 118 13.67 20.55 -27.85
C ILE A 118 12.92 21.47 -28.81
N GLN A 119 13.47 21.64 -30.01
CA GLN A 119 12.85 22.43 -31.06
C GLN A 119 12.02 21.57 -32.02
N VAL A 120 10.79 22.03 -32.30
CA VAL A 120 9.92 21.55 -33.38
C VAL A 120 9.29 22.74 -34.08
N GLY A 121 9.67 22.96 -35.34
CA GLY A 121 9.35 24.20 -36.04
C GLY A 121 9.90 25.40 -35.26
N ASP A 122 9.01 26.36 -34.96
CA ASP A 122 9.34 27.55 -34.17
C ASP A 122 9.15 27.35 -32.66
N ALA A 123 8.55 26.22 -32.25
CA ALA A 123 8.29 25.92 -30.84
C ALA A 123 9.52 25.34 -30.15
N LYS A 124 9.75 25.80 -28.90
CA LYS A 124 10.80 25.33 -27.99
C LYS A 124 10.15 24.70 -26.77
N LEU A 125 10.41 23.43 -26.52
CA LEU A 125 9.72 22.63 -25.51
C LEU A 125 10.72 21.93 -24.58
N HIS A 126 10.59 22.17 -23.28
CA HIS A 126 11.26 21.35 -22.26
C HIS A 126 10.42 20.15 -21.84
N LEU A 127 9.10 20.30 -21.88
CA LEU A 127 8.13 19.31 -21.43
C LEU A 127 6.78 19.50 -22.13
N LEU A 128 5.93 18.46 -22.06
CA LEU A 128 4.50 18.54 -22.36
C LEU A 128 3.73 18.37 -21.06
N LEU A 129 2.74 19.25 -20.83
CA LEU A 129 1.82 19.16 -19.68
C LEU A 129 0.43 18.81 -20.19
N PHE A 130 -0.07 17.63 -19.86
CA PHE A 130 -1.47 17.29 -20.08
C PHE A 130 -2.11 16.97 -18.74
N VAL A 131 -2.74 17.97 -18.12
CA VAL A 131 -3.37 17.82 -16.80
C VAL A 131 -2.33 17.35 -15.76
N ASP A 132 -2.43 16.12 -15.26
CA ASP A 132 -1.56 15.49 -14.28
C ASP A 132 -0.37 14.72 -14.89
N ASP A 133 -0.39 14.50 -16.21
CA ASP A 133 0.68 13.83 -16.95
C ASP A 133 1.73 14.84 -17.43
N ILE A 134 2.98 14.64 -17.00
CA ILE A 134 4.12 15.44 -17.41
C ILE A 134 5.06 14.59 -18.25
N ALA A 135 5.38 15.02 -19.47
CA ALA A 135 6.40 14.38 -20.31
C ALA A 135 7.61 15.29 -20.47
N LEU A 136 8.72 14.98 -19.81
CA LEU A 136 10.00 15.69 -19.97
C LEU A 136 10.68 15.24 -21.27
N LEU A 137 11.19 16.20 -22.06
CA LEU A 137 11.76 15.95 -23.38
C LEU A 137 13.26 16.26 -23.42
N GLY A 138 14.06 15.49 -24.16
CA GLY A 138 15.50 15.78 -24.34
C GLY A 138 16.13 14.97 -25.47
N ASP A 139 17.21 15.49 -26.05
CA ASP A 139 17.90 14.86 -27.19
C ASP A 139 19.07 13.97 -26.71
N THR A 140 19.47 14.10 -25.44
CA THR A 140 20.54 13.28 -24.82
C THR A 140 20.14 12.74 -23.44
N PRO A 141 20.72 11.61 -23.00
CA PRO A 141 20.50 11.08 -21.65
C PRO A 141 20.89 12.06 -20.54
N SER A 142 22.01 12.77 -20.70
CA SER A 142 22.50 13.75 -19.72
C SER A 142 21.50 14.89 -19.53
N GLN A 143 20.95 15.39 -20.64
CA GLN A 143 19.95 16.45 -20.61
C GLN A 143 18.68 15.99 -19.87
N ILE A 144 18.15 14.80 -20.18
CA ILE A 144 16.97 14.28 -19.47
C ILE A 144 17.24 14.09 -17.98
N GLN A 145 18.40 13.57 -17.59
CA GLN A 145 18.74 13.39 -16.19
C GLN A 145 18.78 14.73 -15.42
N GLN A 146 19.34 15.78 -16.04
CA GLN A 146 19.33 17.12 -15.46
C GLN A 146 17.89 17.65 -15.28
N LYS A 147 17.02 17.46 -16.28
CA LYS A 147 15.60 17.85 -16.20
C LYS A 147 14.86 17.08 -15.11
N ILE A 148 15.09 15.77 -14.98
CA ILE A 148 14.52 14.94 -13.90
C ILE A 148 14.95 15.48 -12.52
N ASN A 149 16.24 15.79 -12.34
CA ASN A 149 16.75 16.29 -11.06
C ASN A 149 16.17 17.66 -10.68
N ILE A 150 15.88 18.52 -11.66
CA ILE A 150 15.21 19.81 -11.42
C ILE A 150 13.74 19.58 -11.09
N ALA A 151 13.03 18.77 -11.88
CA ALA A 151 11.63 18.44 -11.67
C ALA A 151 11.41 17.79 -10.30
N ALA A 152 12.25 16.83 -9.89
CA ALA A 152 12.16 16.19 -8.57
C ALA A 152 12.30 17.21 -7.42
N ARG A 153 13.25 18.14 -7.51
CA ARG A 153 13.41 19.22 -6.50
C ARG A 153 12.22 20.17 -6.51
N PHE A 154 11.71 20.54 -7.68
CA PHE A 154 10.54 21.38 -7.83
C PHE A 154 9.30 20.75 -7.18
N PHE A 155 8.99 19.50 -7.53
CA PHE A 155 7.86 18.76 -6.95
C PHE A 155 8.00 18.62 -5.45
N HIS A 156 9.20 18.34 -4.95
CA HIS A 156 9.46 18.28 -3.52
C HIS A 156 9.16 19.60 -2.80
N ARG A 157 9.65 20.74 -3.33
CA ARG A 157 9.38 22.07 -2.76
C ARG A 157 7.90 22.43 -2.77
N ARG A 158 7.17 22.00 -3.81
CA ARG A 158 5.74 22.25 -3.98
C ARG A 158 4.85 21.19 -3.32
N SER A 159 5.42 20.30 -2.51
CA SER A 159 4.70 19.18 -1.86
C SER A 159 3.92 18.28 -2.83
N LEU A 160 4.35 18.20 -4.10
CA LEU A 160 3.81 17.27 -5.08
C LEU A 160 4.49 15.91 -4.95
N GLN A 161 3.71 14.84 -5.05
CA GLN A 161 4.20 13.47 -4.97
C GLN A 161 4.18 12.83 -6.36
N VAL A 162 5.16 11.96 -6.64
CA VAL A 162 5.25 11.23 -7.91
C VAL A 162 4.80 9.79 -7.68
N ASN A 163 3.91 9.32 -8.55
CA ASN A 163 3.53 7.92 -8.66
C ASN A 163 4.34 7.26 -9.78
N TYR A 164 4.74 6.02 -9.54
CA TYR A 164 5.30 5.17 -10.59
C TYR A 164 4.62 3.82 -10.55
N LEU A 165 3.92 3.48 -11.64
CA LEU A 165 3.14 2.24 -11.76
C LEU A 165 2.21 2.02 -10.55
N GLY A 166 1.54 3.06 -10.05
CA GLY A 166 0.65 2.94 -8.89
C GLY A 166 1.32 2.79 -7.52
N VAL A 167 2.65 2.83 -7.45
CA VAL A 167 3.44 2.91 -6.20
C VAL A 167 3.92 4.35 -6.00
N THR A 168 3.68 4.89 -4.81
CA THR A 168 4.10 6.26 -4.47
C THR A 168 5.51 6.25 -3.89
N PHE A 169 6.42 6.97 -4.52
CA PHE A 169 7.78 7.11 -4.05
C PHE A 169 7.91 8.37 -3.21
N SER A 170 8.55 8.25 -2.04
CA SER A 170 8.85 9.40 -1.18
C SER A 170 10.27 9.89 -1.47
N ALA A 171 10.51 11.21 -1.39
CA ALA A 171 11.83 11.80 -1.65
C ALA A 171 12.96 11.26 -0.73
N ASN A 172 12.60 10.72 0.44
CA ASN A 172 13.53 10.07 1.35
C ASN A 172 13.81 8.59 1.02
N GLY A 173 13.34 8.08 -0.12
CA GLY A 173 13.56 6.70 -0.56
C GLY A 173 12.79 5.64 0.24
N THR A 174 11.85 6.04 1.10
CA THR A 174 11.03 5.10 1.89
C THR A 174 9.61 4.94 1.33
N PHE A 175 9.00 3.79 1.62
CA PHE A 175 7.62 3.46 1.23
C PHE A 175 6.59 3.70 2.35
N THR A 176 6.93 4.55 3.33
CA THR A 176 6.04 4.89 4.44
C THR A 176 4.73 5.52 3.95
N THR A 177 4.82 6.52 3.07
CA THR A 177 3.67 7.19 2.45
C THR A 177 2.78 6.20 1.68
N HIS A 178 3.38 5.38 0.82
CA HIS A 178 2.65 4.37 0.04
C HIS A 178 1.95 3.36 0.96
N THR A 179 2.59 2.95 2.05
CA THR A 179 2.03 2.00 3.01
C THR A 179 0.78 2.56 3.70
N LEU A 180 0.82 3.84 4.11
CA LEU A 180 -0.34 4.50 4.74
C LEU A 180 -1.54 4.55 3.79
N GLU A 181 -1.30 4.78 2.51
CA GLU A 181 -2.36 4.83 1.51
C GLU A 181 -2.90 3.44 1.16
N SER A 182 -2.01 2.47 0.99
CA SER A 182 -2.39 1.07 0.81
C SER A 182 -3.24 0.59 1.99
N ARG A 183 -2.95 1.02 3.22
CA ARG A 183 -3.81 0.76 4.40
C ARG A 183 -5.24 1.28 4.22
N VAL A 184 -5.39 2.53 3.77
CA VAL A 184 -6.71 3.15 3.56
C VAL A 184 -7.47 2.41 2.46
N LYS A 185 -6.80 2.04 1.37
CA LYS A 185 -7.40 1.25 0.28
C LYS A 185 -7.86 -0.12 0.77
N ILE A 186 -7.06 -0.81 1.59
CA ILE A 186 -7.42 -2.12 2.16
C ILE A 186 -8.59 -2.00 3.13
N ALA A 187 -8.60 -1.03 4.02
CA ALA A 187 -9.71 -0.82 4.96
C ALA A 187 -11.03 -0.56 4.21
N THR A 188 -10.96 0.22 3.14
CA THR A 188 -12.11 0.50 2.26
C THR A 188 -12.57 -0.75 1.54
N ALA A 189 -11.65 -1.53 0.96
CA ALA A 189 -11.95 -2.79 0.30
C ALA A 189 -12.55 -3.83 1.27
N ALA A 190 -11.99 -3.98 2.46
CA ALA A 190 -12.48 -4.88 3.50
C ALA A 190 -13.90 -4.51 3.94
N THR A 191 -14.22 -3.21 4.02
CA THR A 191 -15.57 -2.73 4.32
C THR A 191 -16.55 -3.09 3.21
N LYS A 192 -16.15 -2.95 1.93
CA LYS A 192 -16.97 -3.39 0.80
C LYS A 192 -17.22 -4.89 0.80
N VAL A 193 -16.21 -5.71 1.11
CA VAL A 193 -16.38 -7.19 1.25
C VAL A 193 -17.40 -7.49 2.32
N TRP A 194 -17.28 -6.82 3.48
CA TRP A 194 -18.22 -6.99 4.57
C TRP A 194 -19.67 -6.71 4.13
N ASP A 195 -19.89 -5.63 3.39
CA ASP A 195 -21.21 -5.24 2.93
C ASP A 195 -21.79 -6.22 1.90
N ILE A 196 -20.95 -6.74 1.00
CA ILE A 196 -21.33 -7.80 0.06
C ILE A 196 -21.72 -9.06 0.83
N CYS A 197 -20.80 -9.56 1.67
CA CYS A 197 -21.00 -10.77 2.47
C CYS A 197 -22.28 -10.71 3.32
N ARG A 198 -22.56 -9.57 3.95
CA ARG A 198 -23.79 -9.35 4.74
C ARG A 198 -25.06 -9.48 3.89
N LYS A 199 -25.04 -9.00 2.64
CA LYS A 199 -26.19 -9.00 1.74
C LYS A 199 -26.40 -10.35 1.05
N SER A 200 -25.33 -11.09 0.82
CA SER A 200 -25.33 -12.29 -0.04
C SER A 200 -25.73 -13.60 0.66
N GLY A 201 -25.93 -13.61 1.99
CA GLY A 201 -26.35 -14.82 2.72
C GLY A 201 -25.37 -16.00 2.62
N VAL A 202 -24.08 -15.74 2.33
CA VAL A 202 -23.10 -16.76 1.94
C VAL A 202 -22.78 -17.70 3.12
N PRO A 203 -22.96 -19.02 2.97
CA PRO A 203 -22.88 -19.93 4.13
C PRO A 203 -21.47 -20.16 4.72
N PRO A 204 -20.36 -20.29 3.97
CA PRO A 204 -19.08 -20.59 4.60
C PRO A 204 -18.26 -19.34 4.97
N ILE A 205 -17.68 -19.36 6.18
CA ILE A 205 -16.63 -18.43 6.60
C ILE A 205 -15.44 -18.41 5.63
N ASP A 206 -15.12 -19.55 5.01
CA ASP A 206 -14.05 -19.64 4.02
C ASP A 206 -14.27 -18.76 2.81
N THR A 207 -15.52 -18.60 2.37
CA THR A 207 -15.83 -17.72 1.24
C THR A 207 -15.55 -16.26 1.61
N HIS A 208 -15.85 -15.86 2.85
CA HIS A 208 -15.55 -14.52 3.38
C HIS A 208 -14.04 -14.28 3.44
N LEU A 209 -13.28 -15.26 3.95
CA LEU A 209 -11.83 -15.19 4.04
C LEU A 209 -11.16 -15.21 2.65
N LYS A 210 -11.69 -15.99 1.70
CA LYS A 210 -11.24 -15.99 0.29
C LYS A 210 -11.48 -14.65 -0.38
N LEU A 211 -12.68 -14.06 -0.23
CA LEU A 211 -13.00 -12.72 -0.75
C LEU A 211 -12.08 -11.65 -0.18
N PHE A 212 -11.86 -11.66 1.14
CA PHE A 212 -10.92 -10.76 1.78
C PHE A 212 -9.51 -10.93 1.21
N ASN A 213 -9.00 -12.17 1.14
CA ASN A 213 -7.68 -12.46 0.59
C ASN A 213 -7.55 -12.04 -0.89
N SER A 214 -8.58 -12.19 -1.72
CA SER A 214 -8.56 -11.75 -3.12
C SER A 214 -8.46 -10.23 -3.27
N LEU A 215 -9.12 -9.46 -2.41
CA LEU A 215 -9.00 -7.99 -2.42
C LEU A 215 -7.69 -7.50 -1.80
N VAL A 216 -7.23 -8.14 -0.73
CA VAL A 216 -5.90 -7.88 -0.16
C VAL A 216 -4.83 -8.18 -1.21
N LYS A 217 -4.93 -9.29 -1.95
CA LYS A 217 -4.01 -9.61 -3.05
C LYS A 217 -3.95 -8.52 -4.11
N SER A 218 -5.10 -8.03 -4.58
CA SER A 218 -5.14 -7.01 -5.64
C SER A 218 -4.69 -5.62 -5.18
N THR A 219 -4.89 -5.27 -3.91
CA THR A 219 -4.63 -3.91 -3.39
C THR A 219 -3.31 -3.80 -2.63
N LEU A 220 -3.01 -4.79 -1.78
CA LEU A 220 -1.83 -4.80 -0.92
C LEU A 220 -0.67 -5.54 -1.55
N LEU A 221 -0.89 -6.69 -2.20
CA LEU A 221 0.24 -7.45 -2.78
C LEU A 221 0.72 -6.87 -4.11
N TYR A 222 0.02 -5.86 -4.64
CA TYR A 222 0.51 -5.13 -5.80
C TYR A 222 1.87 -4.51 -5.50
N ALA A 223 2.90 -4.95 -6.23
CA ALA A 223 4.30 -4.56 -6.03
C ALA A 223 4.87 -4.79 -4.62
N SER A 224 4.19 -5.55 -3.75
CA SER A 224 4.65 -5.82 -2.38
C SER A 224 6.01 -6.52 -2.26
N PRO A 225 6.53 -7.27 -3.27
CA PRO A 225 7.91 -7.73 -3.24
C PRO A 225 8.94 -6.63 -2.99
N ILE A 226 8.65 -5.41 -3.44
CA ILE A 226 9.58 -4.28 -3.41
C ILE A 226 9.38 -3.46 -2.13
N TRP A 227 8.14 -3.11 -1.81
CA TRP A 227 7.84 -2.18 -0.72
C TRP A 227 7.29 -2.83 0.55
N GLY A 228 6.82 -4.08 0.49
CA GLY A 228 6.05 -4.71 1.58
C GLY A 228 6.85 -5.01 2.85
N TRP A 229 8.17 -5.17 2.72
CA TRP A 229 9.06 -5.55 3.83
C TRP A 229 9.34 -4.40 4.80
N GLY A 230 9.03 -4.60 6.08
CA GLY A 230 9.08 -3.57 7.13
C GLY A 230 7.80 -2.75 7.28
N HIS A 231 6.74 -3.12 6.56
CA HIS A 231 5.44 -2.45 6.56
C HIS A 231 4.26 -3.44 6.74
N GLU A 232 4.56 -4.69 7.11
CA GLU A 232 3.61 -5.81 7.20
C GLU A 232 2.55 -5.59 8.28
N GLU A 233 2.95 -4.99 9.41
CA GLU A 233 2.06 -4.76 10.56
C GLU A 233 0.81 -3.95 10.16
N THR A 234 0.99 -3.01 9.24
CA THR A 234 -0.10 -2.16 8.75
C THR A 234 -1.19 -2.97 8.06
N ALA A 235 -0.78 -3.96 7.26
CA ALA A 235 -1.69 -4.85 6.57
C ALA A 235 -2.36 -5.83 7.55
N GLU A 236 -1.59 -6.38 8.49
CA GLU A 236 -2.11 -7.33 9.47
C GLU A 236 -3.16 -6.69 10.39
N LYS A 237 -3.01 -5.41 10.73
CA LYS A 237 -4.05 -4.66 11.47
C LYS A 237 -5.39 -4.69 10.75
N ALA A 238 -5.39 -4.51 9.43
CA ALA A 238 -6.62 -4.58 8.64
C ALA A 238 -7.21 -5.99 8.60
N GLN A 239 -6.37 -7.03 8.46
CA GLN A 239 -6.79 -8.43 8.53
C GLN A 239 -7.43 -8.76 9.87
N SER A 240 -6.76 -8.43 10.99
CA SER A 240 -7.31 -8.68 12.32
C SER A 240 -8.60 -7.90 12.57
N SER A 241 -8.70 -6.66 12.08
CA SER A 241 -9.95 -5.89 12.17
C SER A 241 -11.11 -6.56 11.42
N PHE A 242 -10.85 -7.09 10.22
CA PHE A 242 -11.83 -7.83 9.45
C PHE A 242 -12.27 -9.11 10.17
N VAL A 243 -11.31 -9.91 10.65
CA VAL A 243 -11.59 -11.18 11.36
C VAL A 243 -12.38 -10.94 12.65
N ARG A 244 -12.04 -9.91 13.45
CA ARG A 244 -12.81 -9.56 14.65
C ARG A 244 -14.27 -9.28 14.31
N LYS A 245 -14.51 -8.51 13.25
CA LYS A 245 -15.87 -8.18 12.79
C LYS A 245 -16.61 -9.42 12.30
N LEU A 246 -15.92 -10.27 11.54
CA LEU A 246 -16.46 -11.51 10.99
C LEU A 246 -16.88 -12.50 12.07
N LEU A 247 -16.05 -12.69 13.09
CA LEU A 247 -16.29 -13.61 14.19
C LEU A 247 -17.04 -12.97 15.38
N ARG A 248 -17.42 -11.68 15.27
CA ARG A 248 -18.06 -10.89 16.34
C ARG A 248 -17.28 -10.88 17.66
N LEU A 249 -15.95 -10.83 17.55
CA LEU A 249 -15.06 -10.79 18.70
C LEU A 249 -14.97 -9.37 19.28
N PRO A 250 -14.62 -9.22 20.58
CA PRO A 250 -14.31 -7.92 21.16
C PRO A 250 -13.28 -7.13 20.34
N PRO A 251 -13.43 -5.80 20.20
CA PRO A 251 -12.45 -4.97 19.51
C PRO A 251 -11.03 -5.06 20.10
N THR A 252 -10.94 -5.37 21.39
CA THR A 252 -9.70 -5.53 22.16
C THR A 252 -9.02 -6.88 21.96
N THR A 253 -9.67 -7.85 21.29
CA THR A 253 -9.10 -9.19 21.09
C THR A 253 -7.77 -9.10 20.33
N PRO A 254 -6.66 -9.62 20.88
CA PRO A 254 -5.37 -9.55 20.21
C PRO A 254 -5.33 -10.25 18.85
N ALA A 255 -4.48 -9.76 17.93
CA ALA A 255 -4.41 -10.24 16.55
C ALA A 255 -4.05 -11.73 16.42
N TYR A 256 -3.16 -12.24 17.28
CA TYR A 256 -2.74 -13.64 17.28
C TYR A 256 -3.91 -14.58 17.63
N PHE A 257 -4.76 -14.25 18.62
CA PHE A 257 -5.99 -15.01 18.88
C PHE A 257 -6.92 -15.03 17.69
N CYS A 258 -7.09 -13.88 17.01
CA CYS A 258 -7.93 -13.83 15.80
C CYS A 258 -7.41 -14.77 14.71
N ARG A 259 -6.09 -14.85 14.51
CA ARG A 259 -5.49 -15.73 13.50
C ARG A 259 -5.60 -17.20 13.88
N LEU A 260 -5.28 -17.56 15.12
CA LEU A 260 -5.41 -18.93 15.63
C LEU A 260 -6.88 -19.40 15.54
N GLU A 261 -7.84 -18.57 15.94
CA GLU A 261 -9.25 -18.96 15.92
C GLU A 261 -9.86 -19.02 14.51
N SER A 262 -9.35 -18.21 13.57
CA SER A 262 -9.87 -18.19 12.19
C SER A 262 -9.12 -19.11 11.23
N GLY A 263 -7.95 -19.63 11.62
CA GLY A 263 -7.03 -20.35 10.73
C GLY A 263 -6.42 -19.48 9.61
N VAL A 264 -6.47 -18.15 9.76
CA VAL A 264 -5.96 -17.21 8.75
C VAL A 264 -4.46 -17.02 8.94
N THR A 265 -3.71 -17.19 7.84
CA THR A 265 -2.27 -16.94 7.84
C THR A 265 -1.94 -15.46 7.82
N LYS A 266 -0.82 -15.10 8.44
CA LYS A 266 -0.26 -13.74 8.41
C LYS A 266 -0.07 -13.27 6.97
N ILE A 267 -0.41 -12.00 6.71
CA ILE A 267 -0.17 -11.37 5.41
C ILE A 267 1.32 -11.37 5.06
N GLN A 268 2.19 -11.29 6.06
CA GLN A 268 3.63 -11.41 5.90
C GLN A 268 4.04 -12.68 5.12
N LEU A 269 3.34 -13.81 5.30
CA LEU A 269 3.58 -15.04 4.52
C LEU A 269 3.27 -14.84 3.04
N GLN A 270 2.22 -14.08 2.71
CA GLN A 270 1.84 -13.78 1.34
C GLN A 270 2.84 -12.83 0.66
N ILE A 271 3.34 -11.83 1.40
CA ILE A 271 4.41 -10.94 0.94
C ILE A 271 5.69 -11.76 0.69
N PHE A 272 6.05 -12.65 1.61
CA PHE A 272 7.20 -13.54 1.45
C PHE A 272 7.09 -14.40 0.20
N LYS A 273 5.95 -15.09 0.02
CA LYS A 273 5.69 -15.88 -1.18
C LYS A 273 5.83 -15.05 -2.46
N ALA A 274 5.19 -13.88 -2.52
CA ALA A 274 5.26 -13.00 -3.68
C ALA A 274 6.69 -12.52 -3.95
N THR A 275 7.46 -12.25 -2.90
CA THR A 275 8.86 -11.81 -3.04
C THR A 275 9.75 -12.93 -3.55
N LEU A 276 9.59 -14.13 -3.00
CA LEU A 276 10.32 -15.32 -3.43
C LEU A 276 9.98 -15.67 -4.89
N ASP A 277 8.71 -15.58 -5.27
CA ASP A 277 8.26 -15.78 -6.66
C ASP A 277 8.87 -14.77 -7.62
N PHE A 278 8.85 -13.49 -7.26
CA PHE A 278 9.48 -12.41 -8.02
C PHE A 278 10.99 -12.64 -8.18
N TRP A 279 11.65 -13.05 -7.10
CA TRP A 279 13.07 -13.33 -7.10
C TRP A 279 13.42 -14.52 -7.99
N ILE A 280 12.78 -15.68 -7.80
CA ILE A 280 13.01 -16.89 -8.61
C ILE A 280 12.80 -16.57 -10.10
N LYS A 281 11.76 -15.79 -10.43
CA LYS A 281 11.53 -15.31 -11.79
C LYS A 281 12.67 -14.42 -12.30
N THR A 282 13.22 -13.56 -11.45
CA THR A 282 14.30 -12.63 -11.78
C THR A 282 15.60 -13.37 -12.07
N ILE A 283 15.99 -14.33 -11.22
CA ILE A 283 17.24 -15.10 -11.38
C ILE A 283 17.17 -16.07 -12.58
N LYS A 284 15.98 -16.51 -12.97
CA LYS A 284 15.79 -17.30 -14.19
C LYS A 284 16.25 -16.55 -15.45
N ASN A 285 16.17 -15.22 -15.46
CA ASN A 285 16.61 -14.39 -16.57
C ASN A 285 17.88 -13.60 -16.20
N SER A 286 19.02 -14.28 -16.28
CA SER A 286 20.33 -13.77 -15.85
C SER A 286 20.87 -12.61 -16.70
N THR A 287 20.27 -12.30 -17.85
CA THR A 287 20.63 -11.16 -18.71
C THR A 287 19.72 -9.95 -18.51
N SER A 288 18.68 -10.08 -17.67
CA SER A 288 17.73 -8.99 -17.43
C SER A 288 18.31 -7.88 -16.56
N LEU A 289 17.90 -6.63 -16.84
CA LEU A 289 18.20 -5.48 -15.98
C LEU A 289 17.76 -5.73 -14.53
N THR A 290 16.62 -6.40 -14.34
CA THR A 290 16.10 -6.78 -13.02
C THR A 290 17.06 -7.67 -12.23
N PHE A 291 17.75 -8.60 -12.91
CA PHE A 291 18.77 -9.43 -12.27
C PHE A 291 20.04 -8.65 -11.94
N SER A 292 20.45 -7.71 -12.80
CA SER A 292 21.55 -6.79 -12.49
C SER A 292 21.23 -5.93 -11.25
N CYS A 293 20.01 -5.40 -11.16
CA CYS A 293 19.55 -4.66 -9.97
C CYS A 293 19.54 -5.54 -8.71
N LEU A 294 19.09 -6.80 -8.83
CA LEU A 294 19.10 -7.76 -7.72
C LEU A 294 20.53 -8.02 -7.22
N LYS A 295 21.50 -8.22 -8.13
CA LYS A 295 22.92 -8.37 -7.79
C LYS A 295 23.49 -7.16 -7.05
N GLU A 296 23.12 -5.95 -7.44
CA GLU A 296 23.57 -4.74 -6.75
C GLU A 296 22.99 -4.63 -5.33
N GLN A 297 21.70 -4.93 -5.16
CA GLN A 297 21.06 -4.99 -3.83
C GLN A 297 21.75 -6.01 -2.90
N PHE A 298 22.15 -7.12 -3.50
CA PHE A 298 22.92 -8.18 -2.88
C PHE A 298 24.27 -7.65 -2.40
N LYS A 299 25.08 -7.05 -3.27
CA LYS A 299 26.39 -6.47 -2.88
C LYS A 299 26.26 -5.51 -1.69
N TRP A 300 25.23 -4.67 -1.66
CA TRP A 300 25.01 -3.74 -0.54
C TRP A 300 24.75 -4.43 0.80
N TYR A 301 24.22 -5.66 0.79
CA TYR A 301 24.13 -6.49 1.98
C TYR A 301 25.52 -6.97 2.45
N GLU A 302 26.38 -7.46 1.55
CA GLU A 302 27.75 -7.89 1.90
C GLU A 302 28.60 -6.75 2.48
N TYR A 303 28.46 -5.54 1.93
CA TYR A 303 29.18 -4.36 2.44
C TYR A 303 28.71 -3.89 3.83
N ARG A 304 27.53 -4.33 4.29
CA ARG A 304 27.00 -3.97 5.62
C ARG A 304 27.77 -4.64 6.76
N ASP A 305 28.29 -5.84 6.54
CA ASP A 305 28.99 -6.64 7.56
C ASP A 305 30.45 -6.21 7.78
N THR A 306 31.03 -5.48 6.82
CA THR A 306 32.45 -5.14 6.82
C THR A 306 32.77 -3.72 7.30
N ASN A 307 31.85 -2.76 7.13
CA ASN A 307 32.04 -1.37 7.55
C ASN A 307 30.76 -0.87 8.22
N SER A 308 30.79 -0.72 9.55
CA SER A 308 29.66 -0.45 10.45
C SER A 308 28.91 0.89 10.22
N THR A 309 29.04 1.50 9.05
CA THR A 309 28.51 2.82 8.72
C THR A 309 28.26 2.90 7.22
N ILE A 310 27.00 3.18 6.84
CA ILE A 310 26.50 3.85 5.60
C ILE A 310 25.27 3.14 4.97
N TYR A 311 25.17 1.80 4.97
CA TYR A 311 24.02 1.09 4.38
C TYR A 311 22.95 0.71 5.41
N SER A 312 22.03 1.63 5.69
CA SER A 312 20.88 1.34 6.57
C SER A 312 19.96 0.30 5.93
N SER A 313 19.54 -0.72 6.70
CA SER A 313 18.47 -1.68 6.34
C SER A 313 17.14 -0.99 6.00
N LYS A 314 17.03 0.32 6.26
CA LYS A 314 15.96 1.20 5.81
C LYS A 314 15.88 1.35 4.28
N TYR A 315 17.01 1.29 3.57
CA TYR A 315 17.07 1.58 2.12
C TYR A 315 17.37 0.36 1.24
N CYS A 316 17.81 -0.76 1.85
CA CYS A 316 17.98 -2.04 1.16
C CYS A 316 16.92 -3.03 1.66
N TRP A 317 15.85 -3.20 0.90
CA TRP A 317 14.80 -4.16 1.25
C TRP A 317 15.30 -5.61 1.11
N ALA A 318 16.22 -5.86 0.17
CA ALA A 318 16.80 -7.18 -0.06
C ALA A 318 17.54 -7.70 1.19
N ALA A 319 18.25 -6.82 1.91
CA ALA A 319 18.95 -7.18 3.14
C ALA A 319 18.04 -7.84 4.19
N LYS A 320 16.79 -7.38 4.31
CA LYS A 320 15.84 -7.94 5.29
C LYS A 320 15.37 -9.35 4.92
N ILE A 321 15.20 -9.62 3.63
CA ILE A 321 14.71 -10.92 3.16
C ILE A 321 15.84 -11.94 2.98
N VAL A 322 17.05 -11.52 2.63
CA VAL A 322 18.22 -12.39 2.48
C VAL A 322 18.49 -13.15 3.78
N GLU A 323 18.53 -12.46 4.92
CA GLU A 323 18.73 -13.09 6.23
C GLU A 323 17.67 -14.16 6.53
N ILE A 324 16.41 -13.93 6.13
CA ILE A 324 15.32 -14.88 6.31
C ILE A 324 15.49 -16.08 5.37
N ILE A 325 15.78 -15.84 4.09
CA ILE A 325 15.93 -16.90 3.09
C ILE A 325 17.12 -17.80 3.42
N ILE A 326 18.26 -17.25 3.83
CA ILE A 326 19.42 -18.03 4.26
C ILE A 326 19.02 -18.98 5.40
N LYS A 327 18.35 -18.46 6.44
CA LYS A 327 17.88 -19.28 7.58
C LYS A 327 16.86 -20.36 7.20
N LEU A 328 16.07 -20.14 6.15
CA LEU A 328 15.04 -21.11 5.73
C LEU A 328 15.57 -22.15 4.74
N SER A 329 16.50 -21.75 3.88
CA SER A 329 17.03 -22.56 2.79
C SER A 329 18.31 -23.31 3.14
N ASP A 330 19.02 -22.88 4.18
CA ASP A 330 20.36 -23.36 4.54
C ASP A 330 21.39 -23.17 3.41
N LEU A 331 21.08 -22.30 2.44
CA LEU A 331 21.95 -21.97 1.31
C LEU A 331 22.96 -20.89 1.67
N SER A 332 24.11 -20.95 0.99
CA SER A 332 25.05 -19.83 0.96
C SER A 332 24.45 -18.63 0.23
N TYR A 333 24.97 -17.45 0.51
CA TYR A 333 24.55 -16.22 -0.15
C TYR A 333 24.72 -16.27 -1.69
N GLN A 334 25.82 -16.87 -2.19
CA GLN A 334 26.08 -16.99 -3.63
C GLN A 334 25.05 -17.91 -4.31
N SER A 335 24.67 -18.98 -3.61
CA SER A 335 23.65 -19.94 -4.06
C SER A 335 22.26 -19.31 -4.20
N LEU A 336 21.96 -18.19 -3.52
CA LEU A 336 20.67 -17.51 -3.66
C LEU A 336 20.46 -16.82 -5.02
N LEU A 337 21.53 -16.61 -5.78
CA LEU A 337 21.46 -16.07 -7.14
C LEU A 337 21.34 -17.18 -8.20
N SER A 338 21.42 -18.45 -7.79
CA SER A 338 21.27 -19.62 -8.65
C SER A 338 19.81 -20.05 -8.69
N HIS A 339 19.24 -20.04 -9.90
CA HIS A 339 17.88 -20.53 -10.12
C HIS A 339 17.73 -22.01 -9.73
N ASP A 340 18.73 -22.82 -10.06
CA ASP A 340 18.66 -24.27 -9.89
C ASP A 340 18.79 -24.70 -8.43
N GLU A 341 19.45 -23.89 -7.60
CA GLU A 341 19.54 -24.12 -6.15
C GLU A 341 18.32 -23.55 -5.40
N LEU A 342 17.85 -22.34 -5.74
CA LEU A 342 16.79 -21.68 -4.98
C LEU A 342 15.37 -22.15 -5.35
N SER A 343 15.11 -22.39 -6.63
CA SER A 343 13.77 -22.73 -7.14
C SER A 343 13.19 -24.02 -6.53
N PRO A 344 13.95 -25.13 -6.39
CA PRO A 344 13.44 -26.36 -5.78
C PRO A 344 13.03 -26.17 -4.31
N LEU A 345 13.72 -25.30 -3.57
CA LEU A 345 13.48 -25.05 -2.15
C LEU A 345 12.26 -24.15 -1.90
N ARG A 346 11.63 -23.61 -2.96
CA ARG A 346 10.53 -22.65 -2.86
C ARG A 346 9.41 -23.09 -1.91
N ASN A 347 8.85 -24.27 -2.14
CA ASN A 347 7.70 -24.74 -1.37
C ASN A 347 8.11 -25.10 0.07
N VAL A 348 9.33 -25.63 0.25
CA VAL A 348 9.90 -25.96 1.56
C VAL A 348 10.07 -24.69 2.40
N MET A 349 10.66 -23.63 1.83
CA MET A 349 10.83 -22.35 2.51
C MET A 349 9.49 -21.71 2.90
N ILE A 350 8.49 -21.77 2.01
CA ILE A 350 7.15 -21.24 2.31
C ILE A 350 6.51 -22.00 3.48
N ALA A 351 6.64 -23.34 3.51
CA ALA A 351 6.12 -24.16 4.61
C ALA A 351 6.85 -23.86 5.92
N LYS A 352 8.19 -23.92 5.94
CA LYS A 352 9.02 -23.56 7.10
C LYS A 352 8.67 -22.17 7.64
N TYR A 353 8.51 -21.18 6.76
CA TYR A 353 8.16 -19.82 7.17
C TYR A 353 6.74 -19.71 7.71
N ALA A 354 5.77 -20.44 7.14
CA ALA A 354 4.42 -20.52 7.66
C ALA A 354 4.41 -21.09 9.10
N ASP A 355 5.18 -22.14 9.34
CA ASP A 355 5.30 -22.78 10.66
C ASP A 355 5.93 -21.82 11.68
N ILE A 356 7.01 -21.12 11.32
CA ILE A 356 7.63 -20.10 12.19
C ILE A 356 6.61 -19.01 12.55
N LEU A 357 5.87 -18.51 11.57
CA LEU A 357 4.90 -17.44 11.78
C LEU A 357 3.72 -17.90 12.64
N HIS A 358 3.32 -19.16 12.51
CA HIS A 358 2.29 -19.79 13.34
C HIS A 358 2.79 -19.98 14.78
N GLN A 359 4.00 -20.53 14.97
CA GLN A 359 4.60 -20.71 16.28
C GLN A 359 4.75 -19.38 17.05
N GLN A 360 5.12 -18.29 16.36
CA GLN A 360 5.12 -16.96 16.98
C GLN A 360 3.75 -16.54 17.54
N ASP A 361 2.65 -16.92 16.89
CA ASP A 361 1.31 -16.62 17.40
C ASP A 361 0.93 -17.56 18.57
N LEU A 362 1.37 -18.82 18.52
CA LEU A 362 1.21 -19.78 19.62
C LEU A 362 1.97 -19.34 20.88
N ASP A 363 3.22 -18.94 20.75
CA ASP A 363 4.04 -18.47 21.87
C ASP A 363 3.45 -17.20 22.49
N ARG A 364 2.98 -16.26 21.65
CA ARG A 364 2.25 -15.07 22.14
C ARG A 364 0.95 -15.43 22.83
N CYS A 365 0.25 -16.46 22.37
CA CYS A 365 -0.95 -16.97 23.01
C CYS A 365 -0.66 -17.58 24.38
N ARG A 366 0.37 -18.43 24.48
CA ARG A 366 0.81 -19.07 25.73
C ARG A 366 1.21 -18.04 26.80
N LEU A 367 1.87 -16.97 26.38
CA LEU A 367 2.30 -15.88 27.27
C LEU A 367 1.18 -14.86 27.59
N SER A 368 -0.02 -15.01 27.04
CA SER A 368 -1.09 -14.01 27.14
C SER A 368 -1.98 -14.22 28.36
N ASN A 369 -2.22 -13.14 29.10
CA ASN A 369 -3.21 -13.10 30.19
C ASN A 369 -4.64 -12.79 29.72
N PHE A 370 -4.87 -12.62 28.41
CA PHE A 370 -6.18 -12.23 27.89
C PHE A 370 -7.24 -13.33 28.14
N ILE A 371 -6.98 -14.55 27.66
CA ILE A 371 -7.79 -15.75 27.91
C ILE A 371 -6.85 -16.94 28.17
N PRO A 372 -6.44 -17.16 29.44
CA PRO A 372 -5.45 -18.18 29.78
C PRO A 372 -5.86 -19.61 29.40
N LEU A 373 -7.16 -19.91 29.38
CA LEU A 373 -7.66 -21.24 29.06
C LEU A 373 -7.63 -21.57 27.57
N TYR A 374 -7.47 -20.57 26.70
CA TYR A 374 -7.49 -20.77 25.25
C TYR A 374 -6.37 -21.69 24.77
N GLN A 375 -5.21 -21.66 25.45
CA GLN A 375 -4.08 -22.53 25.15
C GLN A 375 -4.40 -24.03 25.29
N TYR A 376 -5.45 -24.40 26.02
CA TYR A 376 -5.88 -25.80 26.18
C TYR A 376 -6.94 -26.21 25.15
N LEU A 377 -7.53 -25.25 24.42
CA LEU A 377 -8.57 -25.49 23.41
C LEU A 377 -8.01 -25.92 22.05
N ARG A 378 -6.78 -26.47 22.05
CA ARG A 378 -5.97 -26.93 20.91
C ARG A 378 -5.39 -25.81 20.04
N PRO A 379 -4.25 -25.24 20.45
CA PRO A 379 -3.51 -24.30 19.64
C PRO A 379 -2.61 -25.03 18.60
N ASP A 380 -2.33 -26.33 18.76
CA ASP A 380 -1.41 -27.09 17.89
C ASP A 380 -2.04 -27.61 16.56
N GLU A 381 -3.36 -27.48 16.38
CA GLU A 381 -4.01 -27.72 15.09
C GLU A 381 -4.07 -26.38 14.32
N ASN A 382 -3.55 -26.34 13.09
CA ASN A 382 -3.50 -25.14 12.22
C ASN A 382 -4.83 -24.35 12.10
N ARG A 383 -5.97 -24.99 12.42
CA ARG A 383 -7.31 -24.41 12.38
C ARG A 383 -8.27 -25.18 13.29
N PRO A 384 -9.13 -24.50 14.06
CA PRO A 384 -10.15 -25.16 14.89
C PRO A 384 -11.08 -26.09 14.09
N SER A 385 -11.30 -27.30 14.61
CA SER A 385 -12.07 -28.36 13.93
C SER A 385 -13.49 -27.97 13.53
N TYR A 386 -14.17 -27.12 14.31
CA TYR A 386 -15.52 -26.65 14.01
C TYR A 386 -15.58 -25.81 12.71
N LEU A 387 -14.47 -25.18 12.32
CA LEU A 387 -14.39 -24.43 11.07
C LEU A 387 -14.26 -25.32 9.82
N ASN A 388 -14.02 -26.61 9.99
CA ASN A 388 -14.00 -27.60 8.91
C ASN A 388 -15.39 -28.20 8.67
N GLN A 389 -16.36 -27.89 9.53
CA GLN A 389 -17.75 -28.28 9.39
C GLN A 389 -18.50 -27.24 8.55
N ASN A 390 -19.49 -27.66 7.76
CA ASN A 390 -20.31 -26.77 6.94
C ASN A 390 -21.38 -26.04 7.78
N LEU A 391 -20.92 -25.28 8.78
CA LEU A 391 -21.76 -24.55 9.73
C LEU A 391 -22.12 -23.17 9.19
N SER A 392 -23.31 -22.70 9.54
CA SER A 392 -23.74 -21.33 9.21
C SER A 392 -22.90 -20.30 9.97
N LEU A 393 -22.69 -19.13 9.38
CA LEU A 393 -21.89 -18.05 9.99
C LEU A 393 -22.33 -17.69 11.42
N PRO A 394 -23.63 -17.62 11.79
CA PRO A 394 -24.04 -17.38 13.17
C PRO A 394 -23.54 -18.44 14.16
N ILE A 395 -23.52 -19.72 13.76
CA ILE A 395 -23.03 -20.82 14.60
C ILE A 395 -21.50 -20.69 14.75
N VAL A 396 -20.79 -20.44 13.66
CA VAL A 396 -19.34 -20.18 13.68
C VAL A 396 -18.99 -19.00 14.60
N GLN A 397 -19.75 -17.91 14.52
CA GLN A 397 -19.60 -16.74 15.39
C GLN A 397 -19.86 -17.07 16.87
N LEU A 398 -20.81 -17.96 17.15
CA LEU A 398 -21.09 -18.39 18.53
C LEU A 398 -19.91 -19.19 19.10
N TYR A 399 -19.40 -20.19 18.36
CA TYR A 399 -18.23 -20.97 18.78
C TYR A 399 -17.00 -20.07 19.03
N ALA A 400 -16.70 -19.18 18.08
CA ALA A 400 -15.58 -18.24 18.23
C ALA A 400 -15.74 -17.34 19.45
N GLN A 401 -16.94 -16.81 19.71
CA GLN A 401 -17.22 -15.98 20.88
C GLN A 401 -17.10 -16.77 22.19
N LEU A 402 -17.58 -18.02 22.25
CA LEU A 402 -17.44 -18.85 23.45
C LEU A 402 -15.97 -19.19 23.76
N ARG A 403 -15.15 -19.39 22.73
CA ARG A 403 -13.72 -19.69 22.87
C ARG A 403 -12.89 -18.44 23.22
N LEU A 404 -13.24 -17.27 22.67
CA LEU A 404 -12.44 -16.04 22.73
C LEU A 404 -13.09 -14.86 23.47
N ASN A 405 -14.23 -15.04 24.14
CA ASN A 405 -14.86 -13.99 24.93
C ASN A 405 -15.01 -14.43 26.38
N ARG A 406 -14.59 -13.56 27.30
CA ARG A 406 -14.57 -13.84 28.74
C ARG A 406 -15.86 -13.43 29.46
N PHE A 407 -16.61 -12.48 28.91
CA PHE A 407 -17.64 -11.77 29.68
C PHE A 407 -19.03 -11.88 29.09
N SER A 408 -19.17 -12.00 27.77
CA SER A 408 -20.48 -12.04 27.13
C SER A 408 -20.44 -12.68 25.75
N VAL A 409 -21.60 -13.11 25.28
CA VAL A 409 -21.80 -13.61 23.91
C VAL A 409 -22.90 -12.78 23.27
N LYS A 410 -22.67 -12.34 22.03
CA LYS A 410 -23.66 -11.62 21.24
C LYS A 410 -24.47 -12.59 20.38
N LEU A 411 -25.77 -12.67 20.64
CA LEU A 411 -26.76 -13.41 19.86
C LEU A 411 -27.77 -12.43 19.26
N GLY A 412 -27.67 -12.19 17.95
CA GLY A 412 -28.48 -11.18 17.26
C GLY A 412 -28.28 -9.78 17.88
N PRO A 413 -29.35 -9.10 18.34
CA PRO A 413 -29.27 -7.81 19.03
C PRO A 413 -28.94 -7.94 20.53
N HIS A 414 -29.00 -9.14 21.12
CA HIS A 414 -28.85 -9.36 22.55
C HIS A 414 -27.42 -9.73 22.95
N TYR A 415 -27.03 -9.35 24.17
CA TYR A 415 -25.79 -9.78 24.82
C TYR A 415 -26.14 -10.65 26.02
N ILE A 416 -25.65 -11.89 26.01
CA ILE A 416 -25.75 -12.80 27.15
C ILE A 416 -24.47 -12.67 27.95
N LYS A 417 -24.56 -12.29 29.23
CA LYS A 417 -23.39 -12.30 30.12
C LYS A 417 -23.02 -13.75 30.44
N LEU A 418 -21.74 -14.07 30.31
CA LEU A 418 -21.20 -15.34 30.79
C LEU A 418 -20.96 -15.16 32.30
N GLU A 419 -21.90 -15.62 33.11
CA GLU A 419 -21.81 -15.48 34.57
C GLU A 419 -20.66 -16.34 35.10
N THR A 420 -19.75 -15.71 35.84
CA THR A 420 -18.67 -16.40 36.56
C THR A 420 -19.16 -17.07 37.85
N ARG A 421 -20.43 -16.89 38.20
CA ARG A 421 -21.09 -17.42 39.40
C ARG A 421 -22.23 -18.32 38.96
N CYS A 422 -22.45 -19.42 39.67
CA CYS A 422 -23.49 -20.37 39.31
C CYS A 422 -24.87 -19.71 39.49
N PRO A 423 -25.71 -19.68 38.43
CA PRO A 423 -27.04 -19.09 38.50
C PRO A 423 -28.05 -19.98 39.27
N LEU A 424 -27.68 -21.22 39.57
CA LEU A 424 -28.53 -22.22 40.21
C LEU A 424 -28.27 -22.37 41.71
N CYS A 425 -27.17 -21.83 42.22
CA CYS A 425 -26.83 -21.92 43.64
C CYS A 425 -27.13 -20.61 44.37
N THR A 426 -27.60 -20.72 45.61
CA THR A 426 -27.81 -19.57 46.51
C THR A 426 -26.50 -19.01 47.07
N SER A 427 -25.38 -19.73 46.91
CA SER A 427 -24.08 -19.38 47.49
C SER A 427 -23.18 -18.53 46.58
N HIS A 428 -23.65 -18.13 45.38
CA HIS A 428 -22.87 -17.33 44.42
C HIS A 428 -21.48 -17.91 44.11
N ALA A 429 -21.32 -19.22 44.26
CA ALA A 429 -20.05 -19.90 44.08
C ALA A 429 -19.62 -19.87 42.60
N PRO A 430 -18.30 -19.96 42.32
CA PRO A 430 -17.78 -19.83 40.97
C PRO A 430 -18.37 -20.88 40.03
N ASN A 431 -18.87 -20.45 38.88
CA ASN A 431 -19.46 -21.31 37.84
C ASN A 431 -18.34 -22.13 37.17
N ASN A 432 -18.00 -23.26 37.76
CA ASN A 432 -16.98 -24.18 37.30
C ASN A 432 -17.50 -25.63 37.37
N VAL A 433 -16.81 -26.55 36.69
CA VAL A 433 -17.23 -27.96 36.57
C VAL A 433 -17.29 -28.69 37.92
N GLN A 434 -16.59 -28.19 38.95
CA GLN A 434 -16.63 -28.77 40.30
C GLN A 434 -17.86 -28.30 41.11
N HIS A 435 -18.49 -27.20 40.69
CA HIS A 435 -19.57 -26.56 41.43
C HIS A 435 -20.97 -26.84 40.84
N VAL A 436 -21.04 -27.23 39.56
CA VAL A 436 -22.29 -27.67 38.90
C VAL A 436 -22.65 -29.09 39.30
#